data_AF-W9K345-F1
#
_entry.id   AF-W9K345-F1
#
_cell.length_a   1.000
_cell.length_b   1.000
_cell.length_c   1.000
_cell.angle_alpha   90.00
_cell.angle_beta   90.00
_cell.angle_gamma   90.00
#
_symmetry.space_group_name_H-M   'P 1'
#
loop_
_entity.id
_entity.type
_entity.pdbx_description
1 polymer ?
#
loop_
_entity_poly.entity_id
_entity_poly.type
_entity_poly.pdbx_seq_one_letter_code
_entity_poly.pdbx_strand_id
1 'polypeptide(L)'
;MHHPDKAGKDAGDSAAFFMHLKVASDTLQDTAKRFAYERFGPEIARWQKCVTIRDYVTRGVVSGILPHYVVAAASIYILGLFGYMEFGKYYRWLVLIALCVFELHTVTRPDFPPFVNAINAILTQFTSSPPYLPFQIISLARRLTITFYIALNQIGPLIAFMITGPEKSEEDDEKAMRQSLHRLEMLTKQLDGDAVRLLDMEMAPFKGDTDATSNLQGKMREWLVQNTIRADPMVRDAMGTSLRKRRVDAPAGAKGNR
;
A
#
# COMPACT_ATOMS: atom_id res chain seq x y z
N MET A 1 -6.70 -50.54 26.72
CA MET A 1 -7.93 -51.19 26.24
C MET A 1 -8.00 -51.36 24.71
N HIS A 2 -6.97 -51.00 23.91
CA HIS A 2 -7.01 -51.16 22.43
C HIS A 2 -5.76 -51.82 21.85
N HIS A 3 -5.12 -52.72 22.59
CA HIS A 3 -3.96 -53.43 22.03
C HIS A 3 -4.44 -54.39 20.94
N PRO A 4 -3.81 -54.45 19.75
CA PRO A 4 -4.29 -55.25 18.62
C PRO A 4 -4.37 -56.75 18.97
N ASP A 5 -3.52 -57.23 19.87
CA ASP A 5 -3.53 -58.63 20.37
C ASP A 5 -4.74 -58.96 21.28
N LYS A 6 -5.47 -57.94 21.77
CA LYS A 6 -6.66 -58.13 22.63
C LYS A 6 -7.96 -57.83 21.88
N ALA A 7 -7.89 -57.38 20.63
CA ALA A 7 -9.04 -57.05 19.80
C ALA A 7 -9.35 -58.24 18.88
N GLY A 8 -10.36 -59.02 19.23
CA GLY A 8 -10.78 -60.21 18.45
C GLY A 8 -11.33 -59.86 17.05
N LYS A 9 -12.65 -59.93 16.85
CA LYS A 9 -13.29 -59.76 15.52
C LYS A 9 -13.16 -58.36 14.91
N ASP A 10 -12.87 -57.33 15.72
CA ASP A 10 -12.68 -55.93 15.28
C ASP A 10 -11.18 -55.55 15.19
N ALA A 11 -10.31 -56.52 14.92
CA ALA A 11 -8.85 -56.37 14.92
C ALA A 11 -8.36 -55.25 13.98
N GLY A 12 -9.01 -55.05 12.82
CA GLY A 12 -8.62 -54.04 11.84
C GLY A 12 -8.82 -52.60 12.34
N ASP A 13 -10.00 -52.31 12.88
CA ASP A 13 -10.35 -50.96 13.36
C ASP A 13 -9.62 -50.64 14.69
N SER A 14 -9.46 -51.67 15.53
CA SER A 14 -8.69 -51.56 16.78
C SER A 14 -7.19 -51.36 16.52
N ALA A 15 -6.63 -51.96 15.48
CA ALA A 15 -5.23 -51.75 15.09
C ALA A 15 -4.99 -50.32 14.55
N ALA A 16 -5.91 -49.80 13.73
CA ALA A 16 -5.84 -48.43 13.24
C ALA A 16 -5.92 -47.41 14.38
N PHE A 17 -6.86 -47.62 15.32
CA PHE A 17 -6.98 -46.77 16.51
C PHE A 17 -5.76 -46.86 17.42
N PHE A 18 -5.19 -48.06 17.59
CA PHE A 18 -3.94 -48.25 18.33
C PHE A 18 -2.76 -47.51 17.67
N MET A 19 -2.64 -47.58 16.34
CA MET A 19 -1.61 -46.82 15.62
C MET A 19 -1.80 -45.32 15.82
N HIS A 20 -3.03 -44.82 15.78
CA HIS A 20 -3.32 -43.40 16.04
C HIS A 20 -2.95 -42.99 17.47
N LEU A 21 -3.31 -43.81 18.48
CA LEU A 21 -2.93 -43.59 19.87
C LEU A 21 -1.42 -43.60 20.08
N LYS A 22 -0.72 -44.52 19.40
CA LYS A 22 0.74 -44.60 19.46
C LYS A 22 1.38 -43.36 18.86
N VAL A 23 0.93 -42.93 17.67
CA VAL A 23 1.41 -41.70 17.04
C VAL A 23 1.16 -40.49 17.95
N ALA A 24 -0.02 -40.39 18.58
CA ALA A 24 -0.32 -39.33 19.52
C ALA A 24 0.57 -39.37 20.79
N SER A 25 0.84 -40.55 21.35
CA SER A 25 1.76 -40.68 22.49
C SER A 25 3.18 -40.29 22.11
N ASP A 26 3.66 -40.75 20.96
CA ASP A 26 5.02 -40.50 20.49
C ASP A 26 5.24 -39.00 20.15
N THR A 27 4.21 -38.29 19.69
CA THR A 27 4.29 -36.85 19.44
C THR A 27 4.22 -36.03 20.72
N LEU A 28 3.46 -36.48 21.73
CA LEU A 28 3.33 -35.78 23.02
C LEU A 28 4.54 -35.97 23.94
N GLN A 29 5.22 -37.13 23.85
CA GLN A 29 6.43 -37.42 24.64
C GLN A 29 7.64 -36.61 24.19
N ASP A 30 7.75 -36.34 22.89
CA ASP A 30 8.87 -35.58 22.32
C ASP A 30 8.53 -34.08 22.24
N THR A 31 9.28 -33.26 22.98
CA THR A 31 9.09 -31.80 23.01
C THR A 31 9.22 -31.14 21.63
N ALA A 32 10.09 -31.64 20.74
CA ALA A 32 10.26 -31.07 19.41
C ALA A 32 9.07 -31.40 18.49
N LYS A 33 8.56 -32.64 18.57
CA LYS A 33 7.37 -33.06 17.83
C LYS A 33 6.11 -32.38 18.35
N ARG A 34 5.98 -32.23 19.67
CA ARG A 34 4.88 -31.47 20.28
C ARG A 34 4.87 -30.03 19.80
N PHE A 35 6.02 -29.37 19.82
CA PHE A 35 6.17 -28.00 19.32
C PHE A 35 5.72 -27.87 17.86
N ALA A 36 6.14 -28.82 17.00
CA ALA A 36 5.78 -28.84 15.60
C ALA A 36 4.29 -29.15 15.39
N TYR A 37 3.71 -30.07 16.17
CA TYR A 37 2.30 -30.46 16.10
C TYR A 37 1.37 -29.29 16.43
N GLU A 38 1.70 -28.50 17.46
CA GLU A 38 0.91 -27.34 17.84
C GLU A 38 0.81 -26.30 16.69
N ARG A 39 1.83 -26.23 15.82
CA ARG A 39 1.97 -25.22 14.75
C ARG A 39 1.51 -25.66 13.37
N PHE A 40 1.87 -26.89 12.99
CA PHE A 40 1.57 -27.44 11.66
C PHE A 40 0.46 -28.49 11.68
N GLY A 41 0.01 -28.90 12.86
CA GLY A 41 -1.04 -29.90 13.03
C GLY A 41 -0.57 -31.31 12.64
N PRO A 42 -1.48 -32.16 12.10
CA PRO A 42 -1.19 -33.58 11.84
C PRO A 42 -0.20 -33.83 10.70
N GLU A 43 0.13 -32.82 9.89
CA GLU A 43 1.07 -32.96 8.77
C GLU A 43 2.48 -33.37 9.22
N ILE A 44 2.85 -33.08 10.46
CA ILE A 44 4.15 -33.47 11.02
C ILE A 44 4.38 -34.98 11.05
N ALA A 45 3.31 -35.79 11.11
CA ALA A 45 3.42 -37.26 11.14
C ALA A 45 4.03 -37.81 9.85
N ARG A 46 3.92 -37.05 8.75
CA ARG A 46 4.53 -37.40 7.45
C ARG A 46 6.01 -36.99 7.37
N TRP A 47 6.51 -36.19 8.32
CA TRP A 47 7.86 -35.64 8.29
C TRP A 47 8.83 -36.52 9.08
N GLN A 48 9.20 -37.66 8.48
CA GLN A 48 10.06 -38.68 9.12
C GLN A 48 11.54 -38.28 9.27
N LYS A 49 12.01 -37.30 8.48
CA LYS A 49 13.44 -36.89 8.44
C LYS A 49 13.80 -35.80 9.44
N CYS A 50 12.82 -35.23 10.13
CA CYS A 50 13.03 -34.09 11.01
C CYS A 50 13.21 -34.54 12.46
N VAL A 51 14.22 -33.98 13.14
CA VAL A 51 14.53 -34.32 14.55
C VAL A 51 14.52 -33.09 15.45
N THR A 52 15.07 -31.98 14.97
CA THR A 52 15.19 -30.75 15.76
C THR A 52 14.07 -29.77 15.45
N ILE A 53 13.75 -28.89 16.41
CA ILE A 53 12.76 -27.81 16.22
C ILE A 53 13.06 -26.98 14.96
N ARG A 54 14.33 -26.64 14.74
CA ARG A 54 14.75 -25.86 13.57
C ARG A 54 14.41 -26.58 12.27
N ASP A 55 14.69 -27.88 12.20
CA ASP A 55 14.42 -28.71 11.02
C ASP A 55 12.91 -28.77 10.71
N TYR A 56 12.08 -28.97 11.74
CA TYR A 56 10.62 -28.92 11.61
C TYR A 56 10.13 -27.55 11.10
N VAL A 57 10.66 -26.45 11.65
CA VAL A 57 10.28 -25.09 11.22
C VAL A 57 10.74 -24.81 9.80
N THR A 58 12.00 -25.08 9.47
CA THR A 58 12.54 -24.84 8.12
C THR A 58 11.80 -25.65 7.08
N ARG A 59 11.51 -26.93 7.38
CA ARG A 59 10.75 -27.78 6.47
C ARG A 59 9.32 -27.27 6.30
N GLY A 60 8.63 -26.93 7.40
CA GLY A 60 7.26 -26.43 7.31
C GLY A 60 7.15 -25.10 6.55
N VAL A 61 8.11 -24.19 6.74
CA VAL A 61 8.17 -22.92 5.99
C VAL A 61 8.47 -23.15 4.51
N VAL A 62 9.47 -23.98 4.20
CA VAL A 62 9.93 -24.19 2.82
C VAL A 62 8.98 -25.04 2.00
N SER A 63 8.41 -26.09 2.59
CA SER A 63 7.57 -27.05 1.86
C SER A 63 6.07 -26.79 1.99
N GLY A 64 5.62 -26.10 3.05
CA GLY A 64 4.20 -25.80 3.26
C GLY A 64 3.85 -24.35 2.91
N ILE A 65 4.49 -23.40 3.59
CA ILE A 65 4.10 -21.98 3.56
C ILE A 65 4.49 -21.34 2.22
N LEU A 66 5.77 -21.39 1.85
CA LEU A 66 6.29 -20.71 0.67
C LEU A 66 5.53 -21.07 -0.63
N PRO A 67 5.29 -22.35 -0.97
CA PRO A 67 4.59 -22.70 -2.20
C PRO A 67 3.16 -22.15 -2.26
N HIS A 68 2.46 -22.15 -1.12
CA HIS A 68 1.10 -21.62 -1.05
C HIS A 68 1.05 -20.11 -1.36
N TYR A 69 1.96 -19.32 -0.75
CA TYR A 69 2.02 -17.88 -0.99
C TYR A 69 2.57 -17.52 -2.38
N VAL A 70 3.48 -18.33 -2.93
CA VAL A 70 3.96 -18.16 -4.31
C VAL A 70 2.81 -18.36 -5.30
N VAL A 71 2.01 -19.42 -5.14
CA VAL A 71 0.82 -19.65 -5.97
C VAL A 71 -0.20 -18.52 -5.82
N ALA A 72 -0.43 -18.03 -4.60
CA ALA A 72 -1.32 -16.90 -4.36
C ALA A 72 -0.81 -15.57 -4.94
N ALA A 73 0.49 -15.31 -4.86
CA ALA A 73 1.10 -14.13 -5.49
C ALA A 73 1.03 -14.22 -7.01
N ALA A 74 1.30 -15.40 -7.58
CA ALA A 74 1.19 -15.66 -9.01
C ALA A 74 -0.25 -15.47 -9.50
N SER A 75 -1.26 -15.94 -8.77
CA SER A 75 -2.66 -15.77 -9.15
C SER A 75 -3.08 -14.29 -9.14
N ILE A 76 -2.66 -13.52 -8.13
CA ILE A 76 -2.91 -12.06 -8.08
C ILE A 76 -2.21 -11.36 -9.24
N TYR A 77 -0.96 -11.74 -9.55
CA TYR A 77 -0.20 -11.15 -10.64
C TYR A 77 -0.83 -11.43 -12.01
N ILE A 78 -1.21 -12.68 -12.27
CA ILE A 78 -1.89 -13.08 -13.51
C ILE A 78 -3.23 -12.34 -13.64
N LEU A 79 -4.03 -12.28 -12.57
CA LEU A 79 -5.32 -11.59 -12.59
C LEU A 79 -5.15 -10.08 -12.87
N GLY A 80 -4.09 -9.47 -12.33
CA GLY A 80 -3.72 -8.08 -12.61
C GLY A 80 -3.30 -7.84 -14.07
N LEU A 81 -2.63 -8.80 -14.72
CA LEU A 81 -2.30 -8.71 -16.15
C LEU A 81 -3.54 -8.73 -17.05
N PHE A 82 -4.61 -9.41 -16.64
CA PHE A 82 -5.88 -9.44 -17.37
C PHE A 82 -6.72 -8.17 -17.19
N GLY A 83 -6.23 -7.16 -16.45
CA GLY A 83 -6.95 -5.89 -16.22
C GLY A 83 -8.20 -6.03 -15.36
N TYR A 84 -8.44 -7.20 -14.77
CA TYR A 84 -9.55 -7.42 -13.85
C TYR A 84 -9.17 -6.87 -12.46
N MET A 85 -10.01 -5.99 -11.92
CA MET A 85 -9.94 -5.47 -10.55
C MET A 85 -8.80 -4.48 -10.25
N GLU A 86 -8.64 -3.42 -11.04
CA GLU A 86 -7.74 -2.29 -10.69
C GLU A 86 -8.06 -1.67 -9.32
N PHE A 87 -9.33 -1.73 -8.89
CA PHE A 87 -9.75 -1.33 -7.57
C PHE A 87 -9.02 -2.14 -6.49
N GLY A 88 -8.01 -1.50 -5.90
CA GLY A 88 -7.31 -1.99 -4.73
C GLY A 88 -6.20 -3.03 -4.97
N LYS A 89 -5.61 -3.01 -6.17
CA LYS A 89 -4.32 -3.67 -6.48
C LYS A 89 -3.33 -3.67 -5.30
N TYR A 90 -3.10 -2.52 -4.67
CA TYR A 90 -2.12 -2.38 -3.58
C TYR A 90 -2.57 -3.03 -2.27
N TYR A 91 -3.87 -2.96 -1.91
CA TYR A 91 -4.35 -3.61 -0.68
C TYR A 91 -4.19 -5.12 -0.77
N ARG A 92 -4.36 -5.70 -1.98
CA ARG A 92 -4.23 -7.14 -2.16
C ARG A 92 -2.82 -7.62 -1.85
N TRP A 93 -1.80 -6.92 -2.33
CA TRP A 93 -0.42 -7.23 -1.98
C TRP A 93 -0.12 -7.01 -0.49
N LEU A 94 -0.63 -5.93 0.10
CA LEU A 94 -0.43 -5.65 1.53
C LEU A 94 -1.04 -6.72 2.42
N VAL A 95 -2.28 -7.15 2.15
CA VAL A 95 -2.95 -8.20 2.94
C VAL A 95 -2.25 -9.55 2.76
N LEU A 96 -1.79 -9.89 1.56
CA LEU A 96 -1.02 -11.11 1.31
C LEU A 96 0.29 -11.12 2.11
N ILE A 97 1.05 -10.02 2.05
CA ILE A 97 2.32 -9.87 2.77
C ILE A 97 2.06 -9.87 4.29
N ALA A 98 1.04 -9.15 4.76
CA ALA A 98 0.68 -9.11 6.17
C ALA A 98 0.29 -10.50 6.70
N LEU A 99 -0.48 -11.28 5.94
CA LEU A 99 -0.84 -12.65 6.32
C LEU A 99 0.38 -13.58 6.31
N CYS A 100 1.25 -13.47 5.31
CA CYS A 100 2.49 -14.24 5.24
C CYS A 100 3.41 -13.95 6.44
N VAL A 101 3.61 -12.67 6.77
CA VAL A 101 4.40 -12.25 7.95
C VAL A 101 3.73 -12.72 9.24
N PHE A 102 2.40 -12.66 9.34
CA PHE A 102 1.66 -13.16 10.49
C PHE A 102 1.83 -14.68 10.65
N GLU A 103 1.72 -15.46 9.57
CA GLU A 103 1.93 -16.91 9.60
C GLU A 103 3.39 -17.25 9.95
N LEU A 104 4.37 -16.55 9.37
CA LEU A 104 5.77 -16.75 9.69
C LEU A 104 6.08 -16.40 11.16
N HIS A 105 5.53 -15.29 11.66
CA HIS A 105 5.71 -14.84 13.03
C HIS A 105 5.08 -15.81 14.04
N THR A 106 3.89 -16.34 13.74
CA THR A 106 3.23 -17.34 14.61
C THR A 106 3.93 -18.69 14.64
N VAL A 107 4.52 -19.11 13.51
CA VAL A 107 5.25 -20.39 13.42
C VAL A 107 6.67 -20.30 14.02
N THR A 108 7.36 -19.18 13.84
CA THR A 108 8.76 -19.00 14.29
C THR A 108 8.86 -18.75 15.79
N ARG A 109 7.82 -18.18 16.41
CA ARG A 109 7.87 -17.80 17.82
C ARG A 109 7.57 -19.00 18.74
N PRO A 110 8.33 -19.17 19.84
CA PRO A 110 8.11 -20.26 20.77
C PRO A 110 6.86 -20.09 21.64
N ASP A 111 6.46 -18.84 21.90
CA ASP A 111 5.31 -18.51 22.73
C ASP A 111 4.01 -18.34 21.93
N PHE A 112 2.89 -18.69 22.55
CA PHE A 112 1.56 -18.40 22.02
C PHE A 112 1.38 -16.88 21.90
N PRO A 113 0.94 -16.36 20.73
CA PRO A 113 0.69 -14.93 20.59
C PRO A 113 -0.34 -14.48 21.63
N PRO A 114 -0.17 -13.32 22.27
CA PRO A 114 -1.12 -12.83 23.28
C PRO A 114 -2.55 -12.71 22.73
N PHE A 115 -2.67 -12.41 21.43
CA PHE A 115 -3.94 -12.40 20.71
C PHE A 115 -4.64 -13.77 20.68
N VAL A 116 -3.87 -14.85 20.51
CA VAL A 116 -4.41 -16.23 20.52
C VAL A 116 -4.90 -16.59 21.91
N ASN A 117 -4.16 -16.19 22.95
CA ASN A 117 -4.59 -16.40 24.33
C ASN A 117 -5.85 -15.59 24.67
N ALA A 118 -5.98 -14.36 24.17
CA ALA A 118 -7.17 -13.54 24.34
C ALA A 118 -8.40 -14.14 23.63
N ILE A 119 -8.24 -14.60 22.38
CA ILE A 119 -9.32 -15.30 21.67
C ILE A 119 -9.69 -16.58 22.42
N ASN A 120 -8.72 -17.40 22.83
CA ASN A 120 -9.00 -18.61 23.58
C ASN A 120 -9.70 -18.32 24.91
N ALA A 121 -9.37 -17.22 25.61
CA ALA A 121 -10.06 -16.82 26.83
C ALA A 121 -11.53 -16.44 26.57
N ILE A 122 -11.81 -15.66 25.52
CA ILE A 122 -13.18 -15.27 25.14
C ILE A 122 -13.97 -16.49 24.69
N LEU A 123 -13.35 -17.36 23.89
CA LEU A 123 -14.03 -18.47 23.24
C LEU A 123 -14.28 -19.63 24.19
N THR A 124 -13.38 -19.90 25.15
CA THR A 124 -13.64 -20.85 26.25
C THR A 124 -14.70 -20.35 27.22
N GLN A 125 -14.88 -19.02 27.32
CA GLN A 125 -15.93 -18.42 28.13
C GLN A 125 -17.31 -18.47 27.44
N PHE A 126 -17.35 -18.38 26.10
CA PHE A 126 -18.60 -18.35 25.32
C PHE A 126 -18.99 -19.71 24.74
N THR A 127 -18.07 -20.66 24.64
CA THR A 127 -18.28 -21.97 24.00
C THR A 127 -17.42 -23.02 24.69
N SER A 128 -18.00 -24.15 25.07
CA SER A 128 -17.29 -25.28 25.72
C SER A 128 -16.33 -26.05 24.80
N SER A 129 -15.79 -25.41 23.75
CA SER A 129 -14.84 -26.01 22.82
C SER A 129 -13.42 -25.99 23.40
N PRO A 130 -12.59 -27.00 23.09
CA PRO A 130 -11.19 -27.02 23.49
C PRO A 130 -10.42 -25.82 22.90
N PRO A 131 -9.34 -25.37 23.57
CA PRO A 131 -8.56 -24.22 23.11
C PRO A 131 -8.03 -24.45 21.70
N TYR A 132 -8.16 -23.44 20.84
CA TYR A 132 -7.74 -23.55 19.45
C TYR A 132 -6.22 -23.62 19.38
N LEU A 133 -5.73 -24.60 18.61
CA LEU A 133 -4.30 -24.73 18.33
C LEU A 133 -3.87 -23.66 17.31
N PRO A 134 -2.60 -23.20 17.35
CA PRO A 134 -2.06 -22.23 16.39
C PRO A 134 -2.34 -22.60 14.92
N PHE A 135 -2.23 -23.87 14.54
CA PHE A 135 -2.52 -24.31 13.17
C PHE A 135 -3.98 -24.04 12.75
N GLN A 136 -4.93 -24.15 13.67
CA GLN A 136 -6.35 -23.92 13.39
C GLN A 136 -6.60 -22.44 13.14
N ILE A 137 -5.94 -21.57 13.92
CA ILE A 137 -6.04 -20.11 13.75
C ILE A 137 -5.42 -19.68 12.43
N ILE A 138 -4.28 -20.25 12.04
CA ILE A 138 -3.66 -20.01 10.73
C ILE A 138 -4.62 -20.45 9.62
N SER A 139 -5.22 -21.64 9.74
CA SER A 139 -6.17 -22.15 8.74
C SER A 139 -7.43 -21.28 8.65
N LEU A 140 -7.91 -20.76 9.78
CA LEU A 140 -9.07 -19.88 9.85
C LEU A 140 -8.73 -18.50 9.28
N ALA A 141 -7.57 -17.94 9.62
CA ALA A 141 -7.09 -16.69 9.06
C ALA A 141 -6.98 -16.77 7.54
N ARG A 142 -6.39 -17.84 6.99
CA ARG A 142 -6.31 -18.05 5.54
C ARG A 142 -7.69 -18.10 4.88
N ARG A 143 -8.65 -18.84 5.46
CA ARG A 143 -10.03 -18.91 4.96
C ARG A 143 -10.75 -17.57 5.07
N LEU A 144 -10.60 -16.89 6.20
CA LEU A 144 -11.20 -15.57 6.45
C LEU A 144 -10.66 -14.56 5.45
N THR A 145 -9.35 -14.56 5.20
CA THR A 145 -8.73 -13.68 4.20
C THR A 145 -9.32 -13.90 2.81
N ILE A 146 -9.51 -15.15 2.38
CA ILE A 146 -10.16 -15.46 1.08
C ILE A 146 -11.60 -14.92 1.05
N THR A 147 -12.39 -15.19 2.08
CA THR A 147 -13.77 -14.68 2.19
C THR A 147 -13.80 -13.14 2.21
N PHE A 148 -12.86 -12.53 2.91
CA PHE A 148 -12.71 -11.08 3.00
C PHE A 148 -12.32 -10.48 1.65
N TYR A 149 -11.45 -11.12 0.87
CA TYR A 149 -11.14 -10.73 -0.50
C TYR A 149 -12.38 -10.78 -1.39
N ILE A 150 -13.17 -11.85 -1.31
CA ILE A 150 -14.40 -11.99 -2.10
C ILE A 150 -15.40 -10.90 -1.70
N ALA A 151 -15.59 -10.67 -0.40
CA ALA A 151 -16.47 -9.64 0.12
C ALA A 151 -16.02 -8.24 -0.29
N LEU A 152 -14.73 -7.92 -0.16
CA LEU A 152 -14.17 -6.65 -0.62
C LEU A 152 -14.29 -6.47 -2.12
N ASN A 153 -14.22 -7.55 -2.90
CA ASN A 153 -14.40 -7.46 -4.34
C ASN A 153 -15.87 -7.18 -4.73
N GLN A 154 -16.83 -7.67 -3.93
CA GLN A 154 -18.25 -7.36 -4.13
C GLN A 154 -18.63 -5.96 -3.62
N ILE A 155 -18.01 -5.53 -2.51
CA ILE A 155 -18.29 -4.26 -1.85
C ILE A 155 -17.49 -3.11 -2.48
N GLY A 156 -16.32 -3.40 -3.07
CA GLY A 156 -15.44 -2.45 -3.74
C GLY A 156 -16.16 -1.50 -4.70
N PRO A 157 -16.89 -1.99 -5.71
CA PRO A 157 -17.62 -1.11 -6.65
C PRO A 157 -18.73 -0.30 -5.95
N LEU A 158 -19.33 -0.84 -4.88
CA LEU A 158 -20.38 -0.17 -4.11
C LEU A 158 -19.84 0.96 -3.23
N ILE A 159 -18.67 0.75 -2.60
CA ILE A 159 -17.97 1.77 -1.82
C ILE A 159 -17.34 2.82 -2.74
N ALA A 160 -16.74 2.42 -3.88
CA ALA A 160 -16.20 3.34 -4.87
C ALA A 160 -17.30 4.27 -5.41
N PHE A 161 -18.47 3.73 -5.71
CA PHE A 161 -19.65 4.50 -6.09
C PHE A 161 -20.10 5.47 -4.98
N MET A 162 -20.09 5.03 -3.71
CA MET A 162 -20.50 5.87 -2.58
C MET A 162 -19.50 6.96 -2.19
N ILE A 163 -18.18 6.70 -2.29
CA ILE A 163 -17.13 7.65 -1.85
C ILE A 163 -16.77 8.63 -2.96
N THR A 164 -16.77 8.19 -4.22
CA THR A 164 -16.20 8.95 -5.34
C THR A 164 -17.17 9.25 -6.48
N GLY A 165 -18.42 8.77 -6.42
CA GLY A 165 -19.30 8.78 -7.59
C GLY A 165 -18.85 7.74 -8.63
N PRO A 166 -19.51 7.66 -9.82
CA PRO A 166 -19.18 6.65 -10.83
C PRO A 166 -17.69 6.69 -11.14
N GLU A 167 -17.03 5.52 -11.04
CA GLU A 167 -15.58 5.35 -11.17
C GLU A 167 -15.04 6.18 -12.34
N LYS A 168 -14.13 7.10 -12.03
CA LYS A 168 -13.11 7.46 -13.01
C LYS A 168 -12.11 6.32 -13.00
N SER A 169 -12.20 5.47 -14.02
CA SER A 169 -11.13 4.52 -14.33
C SER A 169 -9.79 5.29 -14.49
N GLU A 170 -8.63 4.63 -14.32
CA GLU A 170 -7.34 5.29 -14.58
C GLU A 170 -7.30 5.88 -16.02
N GLU A 171 -8.03 5.27 -16.97
CA GLU A 171 -8.29 5.84 -18.29
C GLU A 171 -9.09 7.16 -18.27
N ASP A 172 -10.09 7.28 -17.41
CA ASP A 172 -10.89 8.51 -17.30
C ASP A 172 -10.13 9.63 -16.61
N ASP A 173 -9.24 9.31 -15.68
CA ASP A 173 -8.31 10.29 -15.10
C ASP A 173 -7.27 10.74 -16.13
N GLU A 174 -6.74 9.85 -16.96
CA GLU A 174 -5.85 10.23 -18.06
C GLU A 174 -6.60 11.08 -19.11
N LYS A 175 -7.84 10.71 -19.47
CA LYS A 175 -8.70 11.51 -20.36
C LYS A 175 -9.02 12.87 -19.75
N ALA A 176 -9.31 12.95 -18.45
CA ALA A 176 -9.58 14.21 -17.75
C ALA A 176 -8.33 15.11 -17.70
N MET A 177 -7.15 14.52 -17.52
CA MET A 177 -5.88 15.26 -17.56
C MET A 177 -5.54 15.76 -18.97
N ARG A 178 -5.79 14.97 -20.00
CA ARG A 178 -5.65 15.43 -21.40
C ARG A 178 -6.65 16.55 -21.72
N GLN A 179 -7.88 16.45 -21.22
CA GLN A 179 -8.89 17.50 -21.38
C GLN A 179 -8.50 18.79 -20.64
N SER A 180 -7.90 18.70 -19.44
CA SER A 180 -7.45 19.88 -18.70
C SER A 180 -6.26 20.56 -19.38
N LEU A 181 -5.32 19.78 -19.95
CA LEU A 181 -4.22 20.30 -20.77
C LEU A 181 -4.73 21.00 -22.03
N HIS A 182 -5.68 20.41 -22.74
CA HIS A 182 -6.28 21.04 -23.92
C HIS A 182 -7.04 22.32 -23.57
N ARG A 183 -7.74 22.36 -22.43
CA ARG A 183 -8.36 23.60 -21.91
C ARG A 183 -7.31 24.65 -21.58
N LEU A 184 -6.20 24.27 -20.95
CA LEU A 184 -5.10 25.18 -20.64
C LEU A 184 -4.50 25.77 -21.92
N GLU A 185 -4.27 24.94 -22.93
CA GLU A 185 -3.75 25.37 -24.23
C GLU A 185 -4.69 26.37 -24.91
N MET A 186 -6.00 26.08 -24.93
CA MET A 186 -7.00 27.01 -25.46
C MET A 186 -7.04 28.33 -24.67
N LEU A 187 -6.99 28.28 -23.34
CA LEU A 187 -6.96 29.49 -22.50
C LEU A 187 -5.70 30.30 -22.76
N THR A 188 -4.53 29.68 -22.92
CA THR A 188 -3.30 30.40 -23.26
C THR A 188 -3.37 31.07 -24.64
N LYS A 189 -3.97 30.42 -25.65
CA LYS A 189 -4.16 31.03 -26.97
C LYS A 189 -5.13 32.20 -26.93
N GLN A 190 -6.21 32.10 -26.15
CA GLN A 190 -7.15 33.20 -25.94
C GLN A 190 -6.48 34.37 -25.23
N LEU A 191 -5.71 34.10 -24.17
CA LEU A 191 -4.98 35.12 -23.41
C LEU A 191 -3.95 35.86 -24.28
N ASP A 192 -3.24 35.14 -25.15
CA ASP A 192 -2.26 35.74 -26.07
C ASP A 192 -2.94 36.69 -27.08
N GLY A 193 -4.08 36.29 -27.63
CA GLY A 193 -4.89 37.15 -28.50
C GLY A 193 -5.44 38.39 -27.79
N ASP A 194 -5.92 38.23 -26.56
CA ASP A 194 -6.41 39.34 -25.73
C ASP A 194 -5.28 40.32 -25.36
N ALA A 195 -4.07 39.81 -25.08
CA ALA A 195 -2.90 40.64 -24.79
C ALA A 195 -2.49 41.50 -26.00
N VAL A 196 -2.46 40.92 -27.21
CA VAL A 196 -2.17 41.67 -28.44
C VAL A 196 -3.24 42.74 -28.67
N ARG A 197 -4.51 42.40 -28.48
CA ARG A 197 -5.62 43.35 -28.68
C ARG A 197 -5.59 44.50 -27.69
N LEU A 198 -5.25 44.24 -26.43
CA LEU A 198 -5.04 45.27 -25.42
C LEU A 198 -3.89 46.20 -25.81
N LEU A 199 -2.76 45.63 -26.25
CA LEU A 199 -1.62 46.42 -26.71
C LEU A 199 -1.97 47.29 -27.91
N ASP A 200 -2.72 46.76 -28.88
CA ASP A 200 -3.22 47.53 -30.02
C ASP A 200 -4.17 48.66 -29.60
N MET A 201 -5.01 48.45 -28.58
CA MET A 201 -5.92 49.45 -28.04
C MET A 201 -5.16 50.56 -27.31
N GLU A 202 -4.13 50.21 -26.54
CA GLU A 202 -3.23 51.18 -25.89
C GLU A 202 -2.35 51.94 -26.90
N MET A 203 -2.03 51.32 -28.04
CA MET A 203 -1.29 51.96 -29.13
C MET A 203 -2.16 52.76 -30.11
N ALA A 204 -3.49 52.61 -30.06
CA ALA A 204 -4.45 53.35 -30.90
C ALA A 204 -4.25 54.88 -30.90
N PRO A 205 -4.02 55.58 -29.77
CA PRO A 205 -3.78 57.03 -29.77
C PRO A 205 -2.48 57.46 -30.45
N PHE A 206 -1.56 56.53 -30.72
CA PHE A 206 -0.30 56.78 -31.42
C PHE A 206 -0.34 56.34 -32.89
N LYS A 207 -1.42 55.68 -33.34
CA LYS A 207 -1.62 55.32 -34.75
C LYS A 207 -1.88 56.58 -35.59
N GLY A 208 -0.84 57.06 -36.27
CA GLY A 208 -0.90 58.21 -37.17
C GLY A 208 0.35 59.08 -37.15
N ASP A 209 1.12 59.02 -36.05
CA ASP A 209 2.37 59.76 -35.88
C ASP A 209 3.55 58.79 -35.83
N THR A 210 4.32 58.76 -36.93
CA THR A 210 5.48 57.86 -37.09
C THR A 210 6.59 58.19 -36.09
N ASP A 211 6.70 59.45 -35.65
CA ASP A 211 7.74 59.87 -34.72
C ASP A 211 7.36 59.50 -33.28
N ALA A 212 6.08 59.66 -32.91
CA ALA A 212 5.57 59.26 -31.59
C ALA A 212 5.65 57.74 -31.36
N THR A 213 5.34 56.94 -32.38
CA THR A 213 5.42 55.46 -32.31
C THR A 213 6.85 54.97 -32.15
N SER A 214 7.82 55.54 -32.87
CA SER A 214 9.24 55.17 -32.73
C SER A 214 9.80 55.49 -31.33
N ASN A 215 9.38 56.63 -30.76
CA ASN A 215 9.78 57.05 -29.40
C ASN A 215 9.19 56.11 -28.33
N LEU A 216 7.93 55.68 -28.49
CA LEU A 216 7.29 54.73 -27.59
C LEU A 216 7.98 53.36 -27.64
N GLN A 217 8.27 52.84 -28.83
CA GLN A 217 9.05 51.60 -29.00
C GLN A 217 10.44 51.69 -28.37
N GLY A 218 11.12 52.84 -28.53
CA GLY A 218 12.41 53.12 -27.88
C GLY A 218 12.32 53.07 -26.36
N LYS A 219 11.31 53.71 -25.77
CA LYS A 219 11.05 53.71 -24.32
C LYS A 219 10.64 52.33 -23.79
N MET A 220 9.82 51.58 -24.52
CA MET A 220 9.46 50.20 -24.17
C MET A 220 10.68 49.29 -24.15
N ARG A 221 11.58 49.43 -25.13
CA ARG A 221 12.83 48.65 -25.18
C ARG A 221 13.73 48.98 -23.99
N GLU A 222 13.94 50.27 -23.71
CA GLU A 222 14.71 50.70 -22.55
C GLU A 222 14.10 50.19 -21.24
N TRP A 223 12.77 50.28 -21.11
CA TRP A 223 12.06 49.75 -19.95
C TRP A 223 12.22 48.23 -19.81
N LEU A 224 12.12 47.47 -20.90
CA LEU A 224 12.33 46.01 -20.90
C LEU A 224 13.73 45.65 -20.43
N VAL A 225 14.75 46.34 -20.94
CA VAL A 225 16.16 46.16 -20.55
C VAL A 225 16.35 46.49 -19.07
N GLN A 226 15.84 47.65 -18.61
CA GLN A 226 15.91 48.03 -17.20
C GLN A 226 15.16 47.05 -16.29
N ASN A 227 14.02 46.52 -16.74
CA ASN A 227 13.23 45.56 -16.00
C ASN A 227 13.94 44.20 -15.91
N THR A 228 14.55 43.73 -17.00
CA THR A 228 15.36 42.49 -16.97
C THR A 228 16.58 42.66 -16.08
N ILE A 229 17.30 43.78 -16.17
CA ILE A 229 18.43 44.09 -15.29
C ILE A 229 17.98 44.16 -13.82
N ARG A 230 16.81 44.74 -13.52
CA ARG A 230 16.26 44.77 -12.15
C ARG A 230 15.74 43.42 -11.66
N ALA A 231 15.24 42.58 -12.55
CA ALA A 231 14.76 41.24 -12.24
C ALA A 231 15.90 40.23 -12.06
N ASP A 232 17.12 40.55 -12.53
CA ASP A 232 18.31 39.74 -12.32
C ASP A 232 18.56 39.52 -10.80
N PRO A 233 18.67 38.26 -10.35
CA PRO A 233 18.86 37.94 -8.94
C PRO A 233 20.12 38.60 -8.34
N MET A 234 21.20 38.77 -9.11
CA MET A 234 22.44 39.38 -8.63
C MET A 234 22.28 40.89 -8.40
N VAL A 235 21.58 41.58 -9.30
CA VAL A 235 21.27 43.01 -9.17
C VAL A 235 20.27 43.24 -8.03
N ARG A 236 19.29 42.34 -7.89
CA ARG A 236 18.30 42.41 -6.81
C ARG A 236 18.94 42.22 -5.43
N ASP A 237 19.90 41.31 -5.30
CA ASP A 237 20.63 41.08 -4.06
C ASP A 237 21.60 42.23 -3.72
N ALA A 238 22.27 42.80 -4.73
CA ALA A 238 23.12 43.99 -4.58
C ALA A 238 22.31 45.24 -4.18
N MET A 239 21.15 45.45 -4.80
CA MET A 239 20.21 46.52 -4.44
C MET A 239 19.62 46.31 -3.04
N GLY A 240 19.28 45.07 -2.68
CA GLY A 240 18.83 44.72 -1.33
C GLY A 240 19.88 45.02 -0.27
N THR A 241 21.14 44.71 -0.56
CA THR A 241 22.27 44.95 0.35
C THR A 241 22.60 46.45 0.48
N SER A 242 22.53 47.22 -0.59
CA SER A 242 22.76 48.68 -0.53
C SER A 242 21.62 49.42 0.19
N LEU A 243 20.36 48.99 0.01
CA LEU A 243 19.20 49.50 0.75
C LEU A 243 19.26 49.13 2.23
N ARG A 244 19.71 47.91 2.57
CA ARG A 244 19.94 47.49 3.95
C ARG A 244 21.02 48.33 4.62
N LYS A 245 22.11 48.64 3.92
CA LYS A 245 23.19 49.50 4.42
C LYS A 245 22.72 50.95 4.67
N ARG A 246 21.92 51.53 3.76
CA ARG A 246 21.30 52.85 3.97
C ARG A 246 20.29 52.91 5.12
N ARG A 247 19.67 51.79 5.49
CA ARG A 247 18.75 51.72 6.65
C ARG A 247 19.50 51.62 7.99
N VAL A 248 20.77 51.23 8.00
CA VAL A 248 21.60 51.20 9.23
C VAL A 248 22.01 52.61 9.65
N ASP A 249 22.20 53.52 8.70
CA ASP A 249 22.52 54.94 8.95
C ASP A 249 21.28 55.84 9.15
N ALA A 250 20.06 55.27 9.05
CA ALA A 250 18.81 56.00 9.24
C ALA A 250 18.31 55.87 10.70
N PRO A 251 17.98 56.97 11.40
CA PRO A 251 17.51 56.90 12.78
C PRO A 251 16.19 56.11 12.87
N ALA A 252 16.05 55.34 13.95
CA ALA A 252 14.91 54.46 14.22
C ALA A 252 13.59 55.26 14.27
N GLY A 253 12.88 55.34 13.15
CA GLY A 253 11.59 56.04 13.05
C GLY A 253 11.23 56.65 11.68
N ALA A 254 12.16 56.72 10.73
CA ALA A 254 11.87 57.30 9.42
C ALA A 254 10.98 56.36 8.56
N LYS A 255 9.67 56.64 8.49
CA LYS A 255 8.77 56.07 7.48
C LYS A 255 9.09 56.70 6.12
N GLY A 256 9.47 55.88 5.13
CA GLY A 256 9.68 56.34 3.76
C GLY A 256 8.38 56.87 3.16
N ASN A 257 8.44 58.05 2.53
CA ASN A 257 7.31 58.57 1.77
C ASN A 257 6.99 57.64 0.61
N ARG A 258 5.69 57.40 0.45
CA ARG A 258 5.09 56.57 -0.59
C ARG A 258 5.11 57.29 -1.93
#